data_AF-A0A3D5CWP1-F1
#
_entry.id   AF-A0A3D5CWP1-F1
#
_cell.length_a   1.000
_cell.length_b   1.000
_cell.length_c   1.000
_cell.angle_alpha   90.00
_cell.angle_beta   90.00
_cell.angle_gamma   90.00
#
_symmetry.space_group_name_H-M   'P 1'
#
loop_
_entity.id
_entity.type
_entity.pdbx_description
1 polymer ?
#
loop_
_entity_poly.entity_id
_entity_poly.type
_entity_poly.pdbx_seq_one_letter_code
_entity_poly.pdbx_strand_id
1 'polypeptide(L)'
;MTRENCKISNYLIPLHQFGKIGKIHSVFNRSFNIEIGGQLINLADYYDYLSSFGINLPHSLFQELLPFIQQGNQVRISEEELLIYSRAGVKKIHLSPSTIVSLDLTQLTLTKAQQVTLKTRLEEQHLTNKIGLPLDNRTRHFFEKMSQKNHYWRSEEWQELIHYL
;
A
#
# COMPACT_ATOMS: atom_id res chain seq x y z
N MET A 1 7.17 24.44 -14.99
CA MET A 1 7.26 23.32 -14.03
C MET A 1 6.19 22.32 -14.42
N THR A 2 6.57 21.15 -14.93
CA THR A 2 5.65 20.05 -15.19
C THR A 2 5.16 19.53 -13.84
N ARG A 3 3.85 19.58 -13.58
CA ARG A 3 3.29 18.90 -12.40
C ARG A 3 3.62 17.42 -12.54
N GLU A 4 4.19 16.82 -11.52
CA GLU A 4 4.30 15.36 -11.45
C GLU A 4 2.88 14.78 -11.49
N ASN A 5 2.69 13.69 -12.23
CA ASN A 5 1.41 13.02 -12.34
C ASN A 5 1.21 12.04 -11.19
N CYS A 6 -0.04 11.75 -10.84
CA CYS A 6 -0.34 10.69 -9.88
C CYS A 6 0.13 9.33 -10.43
N LYS A 7 0.58 8.42 -9.55
CA LYS A 7 0.78 7.01 -9.90
C LYS A 7 -0.30 6.18 -9.25
N ILE A 8 -0.94 5.30 -10.02
CA ILE A 8 -2.09 4.51 -9.58
C ILE A 8 -1.79 3.04 -9.82
N SER A 9 -2.04 2.18 -8.84
CA SER A 9 -1.90 0.75 -9.05
C SER A 9 -2.96 0.24 -10.05
N ASN A 10 -2.55 -0.67 -10.92
CA ASN A 10 -3.46 -1.39 -11.83
C ASN A 10 -4.62 -2.10 -11.10
N TYR A 11 -4.44 -2.54 -9.84
CA TYR A 11 -5.51 -3.15 -9.06
C TYR A 11 -6.64 -2.19 -8.68
N LEU A 12 -6.41 -0.88 -8.81
CA LEU A 12 -7.46 0.11 -8.59
C LEU A 12 -8.24 0.42 -9.86
N ILE A 13 -7.91 -0.10 -11.04
CA ILE A 13 -8.59 0.27 -12.28
C ILE A 13 -9.75 -0.69 -12.61
N PRO A 14 -10.97 -0.19 -12.87
CA PRO A 14 -11.42 1.21 -12.78
C PRO A 14 -11.52 1.71 -11.32
N LEU A 15 -11.27 3.00 -11.09
CA LEU A 15 -11.08 3.59 -9.74
C LEU A 15 -12.27 3.38 -8.81
N HIS A 16 -13.45 3.19 -9.38
CA HIS A 16 -14.70 3.03 -8.67
C HIS A 16 -15.18 1.57 -8.58
N GLN A 17 -14.33 0.58 -8.89
CA GLN A 17 -14.71 -0.84 -8.88
C GLN A 17 -15.21 -1.34 -7.50
N PHE A 18 -14.71 -0.74 -6.41
CA PHE A 18 -15.14 -1.06 -5.04
C PHE A 18 -16.34 -0.23 -4.58
N GLY A 19 -16.83 0.69 -5.41
CA GLY A 19 -17.87 1.66 -5.09
C GLY A 19 -17.44 3.10 -5.36
N LYS A 20 -18.36 4.05 -5.15
CA LYS A 20 -18.15 5.47 -5.45
C LYS A 20 -18.06 6.35 -4.20
N ILE A 21 -18.56 5.88 -3.06
CA ILE A 21 -18.68 6.66 -1.83
C ILE A 21 -18.03 5.89 -0.70
N GLY A 22 -17.31 6.60 0.14
CA GLY A 22 -16.62 6.04 1.29
C GLY A 22 -16.30 7.08 2.35
N LYS A 23 -15.31 6.78 3.18
CA LYS A 23 -14.81 7.69 4.21
C LYS A 23 -13.29 7.59 4.33
N ILE A 24 -12.67 8.62 4.90
CA ILE A 24 -11.30 8.53 5.39
C ILE A 24 -11.29 7.61 6.61
N HIS A 25 -10.62 6.47 6.50
CA HIS A 25 -10.58 5.44 7.52
C HIS A 25 -9.48 5.69 8.57
N SER A 26 -8.28 6.03 8.11
CA SER A 26 -7.11 6.27 8.99
C SER A 26 -6.18 7.30 8.36
N VAL A 27 -5.47 8.06 9.18
CA VAL A 27 -4.58 9.15 8.76
C VAL A 27 -3.20 8.94 9.39
N PHE A 28 -2.16 9.08 8.59
CA PHE A 28 -0.75 8.96 8.97
C PHE A 28 0.01 10.21 8.51
N ASN A 29 1.29 10.32 8.89
CA ASN A 29 2.09 11.52 8.60
C ASN A 29 2.28 11.78 7.09
N ARG A 30 2.38 10.71 6.28
CA ARG A 30 2.66 10.76 4.82
C ARG A 30 1.67 9.97 3.98
N SER A 31 0.55 9.58 4.58
CA SER A 31 -0.50 8.85 3.88
C SER A 31 -1.81 8.88 4.65
N PHE A 32 -2.89 8.52 3.98
CA PHE A 32 -4.17 8.21 4.62
C PHE A 32 -4.84 7.07 3.86
N ASN A 33 -5.69 6.33 4.54
CA ASN A 33 -6.53 5.32 3.90
C ASN A 33 -7.94 5.87 3.74
N ILE A 34 -8.53 5.66 2.57
CA ILE A 34 -9.97 5.72 2.40
C ILE A 34 -10.53 4.30 2.38
N GLU A 35 -11.75 4.13 2.89
CA GLU A 35 -12.49 2.89 2.84
C GLU A 35 -13.70 3.07 1.91
N ILE A 36 -13.76 2.27 0.84
CA ILE A 36 -14.85 2.26 -0.14
C ILE A 36 -15.30 0.82 -0.32
N GLY A 37 -16.57 0.52 -0.07
CA GLY A 37 -17.11 -0.84 -0.19
C GLY A 37 -16.39 -1.90 0.66
N GLY A 38 -15.80 -1.49 1.80
CA GLY A 38 -14.98 -2.35 2.66
C GLY A 38 -13.52 -2.51 2.21
N GLN A 39 -13.14 -1.98 1.05
CA GLN A 39 -11.76 -1.98 0.57
C GLN A 39 -11.01 -0.74 1.06
N LEU A 40 -9.85 -0.94 1.67
CA LEU A 40 -8.91 0.14 2.00
C LEU A 40 -8.08 0.50 0.77
N ILE A 41 -8.05 1.79 0.44
CA ILE A 41 -7.22 2.37 -0.60
C ILE A 41 -6.28 3.38 0.06
N ASN A 42 -4.97 3.20 -0.10
CA ASN A 42 -3.96 4.08 0.47
C ASN A 42 -3.65 5.23 -0.49
N LEU A 43 -3.65 6.46 0.03
CA LEU A 43 -3.18 7.64 -0.68
C LEU A 43 -1.96 8.19 0.06
N ALA A 44 -0.82 8.28 -0.63
CA ALA A 44 0.45 8.62 -0.01
C ALA A 44 1.26 9.62 -0.85
N ASP A 45 2.18 10.34 -0.22
CA ASP A 45 3.12 11.26 -0.89
C ASP A 45 4.57 10.90 -0.58
N TYR A 46 4.89 9.61 -0.56
CA TYR A 46 6.18 9.11 -0.10
C TYR A 46 7.03 8.56 -1.25
N TYR A 47 7.93 9.37 -1.81
CA TYR A 47 8.81 8.99 -2.93
C TYR A 47 8.04 8.24 -4.03
N ASP A 48 8.57 7.11 -4.52
CA ASP A 48 7.95 6.21 -5.49
C ASP A 48 7.16 5.07 -4.83
N TYR A 49 6.88 5.14 -3.52
CA TYR A 49 6.11 4.12 -2.85
C TYR A 49 4.67 4.10 -3.36
N LEU A 50 4.20 2.90 -3.72
CA LEU A 50 2.84 2.64 -4.16
C LEU A 50 2.41 1.29 -3.60
N SER A 51 1.35 1.27 -2.78
CA SER A 51 0.76 0.00 -2.31
C SER A 51 -0.08 -0.64 -3.42
N SER A 52 -0.34 -1.95 -3.32
CA SER A 52 -1.20 -2.69 -4.26
C SER A 52 -2.58 -2.07 -4.44
N PHE A 53 -3.21 -1.58 -3.36
CA PHE A 53 -4.44 -0.78 -3.45
C PHE A 53 -4.11 0.69 -3.15
N GLY A 54 -3.25 1.28 -3.97
CA GLY A 54 -2.63 2.57 -3.68
C GLY A 54 -2.69 3.61 -4.79
N ILE A 55 -2.66 4.87 -4.37
CA ILE A 55 -2.43 6.05 -5.20
C ILE A 55 -1.27 6.84 -4.59
N ASN A 56 -0.21 7.03 -5.34
CA ASN A 56 0.87 7.94 -4.99
C ASN A 56 0.54 9.32 -5.58
N LEU A 57 0.43 10.30 -4.69
CA LEU A 57 0.11 11.69 -5.00
C LEU A 57 1.40 12.50 -5.06
N PRO A 58 1.52 13.45 -6.02
CA PRO A 58 2.56 14.46 -5.98
C PRO A 58 2.56 15.18 -4.64
N HIS A 59 3.76 15.45 -4.09
CA HIS A 59 3.88 16.04 -2.76
C HIS A 59 3.07 17.34 -2.61
N SER A 60 3.12 18.23 -3.62
CA SER A 60 2.33 19.47 -3.61
C SER A 60 0.83 19.22 -3.50
N LEU A 61 0.32 18.21 -4.22
CA LEU A 61 -1.11 17.87 -4.18
C LEU A 61 -1.50 17.32 -2.82
N PHE A 62 -0.65 16.48 -2.20
CA PHE A 62 -0.90 15.96 -0.86
C PHE A 62 -0.93 17.07 0.20
N GLN A 63 0.01 18.03 0.15
CA GLN A 63 0.01 19.17 1.07
C GLN A 63 -1.27 20.01 0.95
N GLU A 64 -1.81 20.17 -0.26
CA GLU A 64 -3.10 20.84 -0.47
C GLU A 64 -4.30 20.08 0.13
N LEU A 65 -4.19 18.76 0.32
CA LEU A 65 -5.25 17.93 0.87
C LEU A 65 -5.26 17.91 2.40
N LEU A 66 -4.12 18.13 3.06
CA LEU A 66 -3.98 18.01 4.52
C LEU A 66 -5.10 18.69 5.32
N PRO A 67 -5.55 19.92 5.00
CA PRO A 67 -6.63 20.58 5.75
C PRO A 67 -7.99 19.86 5.67
N PHE A 68 -8.18 18.99 4.68
CA PHE A 68 -9.42 18.27 4.41
C PHE A 68 -9.36 16.81 4.87
N ILE A 69 -8.18 16.32 5.29
CA ILE A 69 -7.96 14.94 5.69
C ILE A 69 -8.21 14.80 7.20
N GLN A 70 -9.38 14.26 7.54
CA GLN A 70 -9.68 13.84 8.90
C GLN A 70 -10.45 12.52 8.88
N GLN A 71 -10.13 11.63 9.82
CA GLN A 71 -10.85 10.36 9.99
C GLN A 71 -12.37 10.59 10.06
N GLY A 72 -13.12 9.76 9.33
CA GLY A 72 -14.57 9.82 9.22
C GLY A 72 -15.11 10.81 8.18
N ASN A 73 -14.28 11.67 7.59
CA ASN A 73 -14.72 12.57 6.50
C ASN A 73 -15.17 11.74 5.29
N GLN A 74 -16.26 12.15 4.66
CA GLN A 74 -16.81 11.44 3.51
C GLN A 74 -15.95 11.70 2.28
N VAL A 75 -15.83 10.68 1.44
CA VAL A 75 -15.16 10.80 0.14
C VAL A 75 -16.04 10.27 -0.98
N ARG A 76 -15.89 10.84 -2.17
CA ARG A 76 -16.49 10.33 -3.41
C ARG A 76 -15.41 10.16 -4.46
N ILE A 77 -15.28 8.97 -5.02
CA ILE A 77 -14.34 8.66 -6.10
C ILE A 77 -15.08 8.47 -7.42
N SER A 78 -14.47 8.90 -8.51
CA SER A 78 -14.84 8.59 -9.88
C SER A 78 -13.60 8.17 -10.67
N GLU A 79 -13.73 7.99 -11.99
CA GLU A 79 -12.60 7.59 -12.83
C GLU A 79 -11.47 8.61 -12.91
N GLU A 80 -11.72 9.88 -12.62
CA GLU A 80 -10.74 10.94 -12.82
C GLU A 80 -10.57 11.84 -11.59
N GLU A 81 -11.42 11.72 -10.58
CA GLU A 81 -11.42 12.63 -9.44
C GLU A 81 -11.72 11.94 -8.11
N LEU A 82 -11.15 12.53 -7.06
CA LEU A 82 -11.52 12.26 -5.67
C LEU A 82 -12.06 13.57 -5.06
N LEU A 83 -13.23 13.50 -4.45
CA LEU A 83 -13.81 14.57 -3.64
C LEU A 83 -13.74 14.18 -2.18
N ILE A 84 -13.32 15.12 -1.34
CA ILE A 84 -13.29 15.00 0.12
C ILE A 84 -14.24 16.05 0.69
N TYR A 85 -15.20 15.60 1.49
CA TYR A 85 -16.16 16.44 2.19
C TYR A 85 -15.71 16.58 3.65
N SER A 86 -15.28 17.78 4.01
CA SER A 86 -14.75 18.09 5.33
C SER A 86 -15.43 19.32 5.94
N ARG A 87 -15.12 19.62 7.21
CA ARG A 87 -15.55 20.88 7.84
C ARG A 87 -14.87 22.11 7.25
N ALA A 88 -13.70 21.95 6.63
CA ALA A 88 -12.99 23.02 5.91
C ALA A 88 -13.59 23.29 4.52
N GLY A 89 -14.58 22.50 4.08
CA GLY A 89 -15.21 22.58 2.78
C GLY A 89 -15.03 21.31 1.96
N VAL A 90 -15.32 21.41 0.66
CA VAL A 90 -15.17 20.31 -0.30
C VAL A 90 -13.89 20.52 -1.09
N LYS A 91 -12.96 19.55 -1.02
CA LYS A 91 -11.76 19.53 -1.86
C LYS A 91 -11.93 18.49 -2.95
N LYS A 92 -11.80 18.94 -4.20
CA LYS A 92 -11.72 18.10 -5.39
C LYS A 92 -10.27 18.00 -5.81
N ILE A 93 -9.80 16.79 -6.12
CA ILE A 93 -8.53 16.56 -6.80
C ILE A 93 -8.77 15.77 -8.07
N HIS A 94 -7.97 16.07 -9.10
CA HIS A 94 -7.91 15.30 -10.32
C HIS A 94 -6.81 14.25 -10.19
N LEU A 95 -7.18 13.00 -10.47
CA LEU A 95 -6.29 11.84 -10.51
C LEU A 95 -5.81 11.55 -11.94
N SER A 96 -6.33 12.28 -12.92
CA SER A 96 -5.93 12.25 -14.33
C SER A 96 -5.26 13.57 -14.75
N PRO A 97 -4.21 13.53 -15.59
CA PRO A 97 -3.53 12.33 -16.07
C PRO A 97 -2.76 11.61 -14.96
N SER A 98 -2.71 10.28 -15.04
CA SER A 98 -1.93 9.43 -14.13
C SER A 98 -1.09 8.41 -14.90
N THR A 99 -0.04 7.93 -14.24
CA THR A 99 0.71 6.76 -14.67
C THR A 99 0.14 5.52 -13.97
N ILE A 100 -0.39 4.59 -14.74
CA ILE A 100 -0.80 3.28 -14.19
C ILE A 100 0.44 2.40 -14.03
N VAL A 101 0.62 1.86 -12.84
CA VAL A 101 1.76 1.00 -12.48
C VAL A 101 1.22 -0.40 -12.21
N SER A 102 1.70 -1.40 -12.96
CA SER A 102 1.41 -2.80 -12.65
C SER A 102 2.20 -3.19 -11.39
N LEU A 103 1.46 -3.62 -10.37
CA LEU A 103 2.00 -4.22 -9.14
C LEU A 103 1.71 -5.73 -9.10
N ASP A 104 1.52 -6.33 -10.28
CA ASP A 104 1.23 -7.76 -10.38
C ASP A 104 2.40 -8.57 -9.84
N LEU A 105 2.06 -9.58 -9.03
CA LEU A 105 3.05 -10.53 -8.55
C LEU A 105 3.54 -11.38 -9.72
N THR A 106 4.81 -11.22 -10.05
CA THR A 106 5.46 -12.03 -11.08
C THR A 106 6.17 -13.21 -10.42
N GLN A 107 5.93 -14.41 -10.97
CA GLN A 107 6.67 -15.58 -10.53
C GLN A 107 8.13 -15.45 -10.97
N LEU A 108 9.03 -15.36 -10.00
CA LEU A 108 10.46 -15.31 -10.25
C LEU A 108 11.05 -16.72 -10.20
N THR A 109 11.48 -17.23 -11.35
CA THR A 109 12.23 -18.49 -11.43
C THR A 109 13.73 -18.21 -11.40
N LEU A 110 14.38 -18.52 -10.28
CA LEU A 110 15.82 -18.31 -10.12
C LEU A 110 16.60 -19.61 -10.30
N THR A 111 17.67 -19.55 -11.09
CA THR A 111 18.70 -20.61 -11.13
C THR A 111 19.41 -20.72 -9.77
N LYS A 112 20.06 -21.85 -9.50
CA LYS A 112 20.85 -22.04 -8.27
C LYS A 112 21.90 -20.94 -8.07
N ALA A 113 22.60 -20.54 -9.12
CA ALA A 113 23.60 -19.48 -9.06
C ALA A 113 22.98 -18.13 -8.67
N GLN A 114 21.84 -17.78 -9.27
CA GLN A 114 21.12 -16.55 -8.92
C GLN A 114 20.58 -16.57 -7.48
N GLN A 115 20.11 -17.72 -6.99
CA GLN A 115 19.67 -17.87 -5.60
C GLN A 115 20.82 -17.62 -4.61
N VAL A 116 22.01 -18.16 -4.90
CA VAL A 116 23.20 -17.91 -4.08
C VAL A 116 23.56 -16.42 -4.07
N THR A 117 23.62 -15.79 -5.24
CA THR A 117 23.90 -14.35 -5.36
C THR A 117 22.88 -13.51 -4.60
N LEU A 118 21.59 -13.79 -4.77
CA LEU A 118 20.52 -13.08 -4.08
C LEU A 118 20.64 -13.23 -2.55
N LYS A 119 20.86 -14.46 -2.07
CA LYS A 119 21.06 -14.73 -0.65
C LYS A 119 22.23 -13.92 -0.09
N THR A 120 23.39 -13.96 -0.74
CA THR A 120 24.57 -13.20 -0.30
C THR A 120 24.27 -11.70 -0.22
N ARG A 121 23.61 -11.14 -1.25
CA ARG A 121 23.23 -9.72 -1.24
C ARG A 121 22.25 -9.36 -0.12
N LEU A 122 21.29 -10.23 0.19
CA LEU A 122 20.35 -10.01 1.30
C LEU A 122 21.03 -10.10 2.68
N GLU A 123 21.98 -11.02 2.85
CA GLU A 123 22.76 -11.16 4.08
C GLU A 123 23.65 -9.93 4.32
N GLU A 124 24.26 -9.36 3.27
CA GLU A 124 25.05 -8.11 3.32
C GLU A 124 24.24 -6.90 3.82
N GLN A 125 22.91 -6.91 3.68
CA GLN A 125 22.07 -5.80 4.14
C GLN A 125 21.81 -5.80 5.64
N HIS A 126 22.14 -6.90 6.34
CA HIS A 126 21.88 -7.10 7.77
C HIS A 126 20.42 -6.79 8.17
N LEU A 127 19.48 -7.28 7.36
CA LEU A 127 18.05 -6.94 7.46
C LEU A 127 17.41 -7.31 8.79
N THR A 128 17.87 -8.37 9.45
CA THR A 128 17.35 -8.86 10.73
C THR A 128 17.25 -7.75 11.78
N ASN A 129 18.18 -6.78 11.77
CA ASN A 129 18.17 -5.66 12.72
C ASN A 129 17.38 -4.43 12.24
N LYS A 130 16.78 -4.50 11.04
CA LYS A 130 16.12 -3.39 10.33
C LYS A 130 14.66 -3.65 9.98
N ILE A 131 14.14 -4.86 10.24
CA ILE A 131 12.76 -5.24 9.88
C ILE A 131 11.67 -4.59 10.74
N GLY A 132 12.03 -3.86 11.81
CA GLY A 132 11.05 -3.19 12.69
C GLY A 132 10.18 -4.15 13.52
N LEU A 133 10.45 -5.45 13.47
CA LEU A 133 9.77 -6.48 14.25
C LEU A 133 10.63 -6.93 15.43
N PRO A 134 10.06 -7.13 16.63
CA PRO A 134 10.79 -7.70 17.75
C PRO A 134 11.18 -9.15 17.44
N LEU A 135 12.46 -9.49 17.52
CA LEU A 135 12.96 -10.85 17.27
C LEU A 135 12.82 -11.77 18.49
N ASP A 136 11.64 -11.74 19.11
CA ASP A 136 11.28 -12.62 20.20
C ASP A 136 11.03 -14.06 19.70
N ASN A 137 10.72 -14.95 20.64
CA ASN A 137 10.47 -16.36 20.32
C ASN A 137 9.29 -16.55 19.36
N ARG A 138 8.29 -15.65 19.39
CA ARG A 138 7.10 -15.76 18.55
C ARG A 138 7.42 -15.38 17.11
N THR A 139 8.13 -14.27 16.89
CA THR A 139 8.62 -13.90 15.53
C THR A 139 9.48 -15.00 14.93
N ARG A 140 10.42 -15.55 15.73
CA ARG A 140 11.32 -16.62 15.26
C ARG A 140 10.55 -17.86 14.83
N HIS A 141 9.56 -18.28 15.62
CA HIS A 141 8.70 -19.41 15.29
C HIS A 141 7.98 -19.23 13.94
N PHE A 142 7.42 -18.05 13.69
CA PHE A 142 6.77 -17.76 12.40
C PHE A 142 7.77 -17.74 11.24
N PHE A 143 8.96 -17.16 11.42
CA PHE A 143 9.99 -17.11 10.38
C PHE A 143 10.50 -18.51 10.03
N GLU A 144 10.71 -19.36 11.03
CA GLU A 144 11.10 -20.75 10.82
C GLU A 144 10.03 -21.50 10.02
N LYS A 145 8.74 -21.35 10.37
CA LYS A 145 7.64 -21.93 9.60
C LYS A 145 7.61 -21.44 8.14
N MET A 146 7.77 -20.13 7.91
CA MET A 146 7.80 -19.55 6.55
C MET A 146 8.98 -20.03 5.70
N SER A 147 10.10 -20.39 6.32
CA SER A 147 11.30 -20.86 5.60
C SER A 147 11.20 -22.31 5.11
N GLN A 148 10.17 -23.07 5.53
CA GLN A 148 10.00 -24.47 5.18
C GLN A 148 9.52 -24.62 3.72
N LYS A 149 10.35 -25.26 2.88
CA LYS A 149 10.11 -25.41 1.43
C LYS A 149 8.75 -26.00 1.03
N ASN A 150 8.16 -26.85 1.87
CA ASN A 150 6.93 -27.60 1.57
C ASN A 150 5.91 -27.53 2.71
N HIS A 151 5.89 -26.44 3.49
CA HIS A 151 4.89 -26.30 4.54
C HIS A 151 3.51 -26.02 3.94
N TYR A 152 2.57 -26.94 4.18
CA TYR A 152 1.17 -26.72 3.85
C TYR A 152 0.52 -25.93 4.99
N TRP A 153 0.18 -24.68 4.72
CA TRP A 153 -0.46 -23.81 5.69
C TRP A 153 -1.94 -24.16 5.83
N ARG A 154 -2.37 -24.57 7.02
CA ARG A 154 -3.80 -24.62 7.34
C ARG A 154 -4.35 -23.19 7.40
N SER A 155 -5.63 -23.03 7.08
CA SER A 155 -6.28 -21.70 7.05
C SER A 155 -6.11 -20.94 8.38
N GLU A 156 -6.28 -21.62 9.51
CA GLU A 156 -6.09 -21.07 10.85
C GLU A 156 -4.65 -20.61 11.10
N GLU A 157 -3.66 -21.39 10.68
CA GLU A 157 -2.23 -21.07 10.84
C GLU A 157 -1.83 -19.88 9.95
N TRP A 158 -2.40 -19.79 8.75
CA TRP A 158 -2.22 -18.66 7.87
C TRP A 158 -2.85 -17.39 8.44
N GLN A 159 -4.08 -17.49 8.97
CA GLN A 159 -4.73 -16.38 9.64
C GLN A 159 -3.93 -15.90 10.85
N GLU A 160 -3.39 -16.82 11.66
CA GLU A 160 -2.54 -16.46 12.79
C GLU A 160 -1.29 -15.69 12.36
N LEU A 161 -0.62 -16.15 11.29
CA LEU A 161 0.55 -15.48 10.72
C LEU A 161 0.20 -14.08 10.19
N ILE A 162 -0.92 -13.95 9.46
CA ILE A 162 -1.35 -12.67 8.88
C ILE A 162 -1.79 -11.66 9.95
N HIS A 163 -2.35 -12.11 11.07
CA HIS A 163 -2.65 -11.22 12.20
C HIS A 163 -1.41 -10.84 13.00
N TYR A 164 -0.34 -11.64 12.90
CA TYR A 164 0.91 -11.37 13.59
C TYR A 164 1.79 -10.33 12.87
N LEU A 165 1.82 -10.40 11.53
CA LEU A 165 2.58 -9.51 10.65
C LEU A 165 1.83 -8.20 10.39
#